data_AF-A0A969B138-F1
#
_entry.id   AF-A0A969B138-F1
#
_cell.length_a   1.000
_cell.length_b   1.000
_cell.length_c   1.000
_cell.angle_alpha   90.00
_cell.angle_beta   90.00
_cell.angle_gamma   90.00
#
_symmetry.space_group_name_H-M   'P 1'
#
loop_
_entity.id
_entity.type
_entity.pdbx_description
1 polymer ?
#
loop_
_entity_poly.entity_id
_entity_poly.type
_entity_poly.pdbx_seq_one_letter_code
_entity_poly.pdbx_strand_id
1 'polypeptide(L)'
;MKTLKYLMIAIVAVVLAVACRDGIDDITPVAPEPDESAPEVTITYPKDGDLVQDSLEVSPVEIKFTATDDIEIKEVVVSLDGQEIGKFTEFKDYRVFIKISINLMWPWDLTHWWSLPQI
;
A
#
# COMPACT_ATOMS: atom_id res chain seq x y z
N MET A 1 -17.25 -16.36 62.86
CA MET A 1 -17.56 -15.78 61.54
C MET A 1 -16.42 -14.96 60.93
N LYS A 2 -15.69 -14.13 61.70
CA LYS A 2 -14.58 -13.31 61.19
C LYS A 2 -13.43 -14.15 60.62
N THR A 3 -12.97 -15.17 61.34
CA THR A 3 -11.91 -16.11 60.91
C THR A 3 -12.28 -16.90 59.66
N LEU A 4 -13.54 -17.34 59.54
CA LEU A 4 -14.03 -18.05 58.35
C LEU A 4 -14.06 -17.14 57.11
N LYS A 5 -14.40 -15.85 57.26
CA LYS A 5 -14.34 -14.87 56.18
C LYS A 5 -12.91 -14.66 55.68
N TYR A 6 -11.94 -14.54 56.59
CA TYR A 6 -10.52 -14.40 56.21
C TYR A 6 -9.97 -15.66 55.54
N LEU A 7 -10.39 -16.85 56.00
CA LEU A 7 -10.03 -18.12 55.36
C LEU A 7 -10.53 -18.19 53.90
N MET A 8 -11.79 -17.83 53.65
CA MET A 8 -12.36 -17.84 52.30
C MET A 8 -11.66 -16.84 51.38
N ILE A 9 -11.33 -15.64 51.88
CA ILE A 9 -10.58 -14.63 51.11
C ILE A 9 -9.17 -15.13 50.78
N ALA A 10 -8.49 -15.79 51.72
CA ALA A 10 -7.17 -16.35 51.49
C ALA A 10 -7.18 -17.47 50.43
N ILE A 11 -8.19 -18.35 50.45
CA ILE A 11 -8.34 -19.42 49.47
C ILE A 11 -8.58 -18.85 48.06
N VAL A 12 -9.47 -17.86 47.93
CA VAL A 12 -9.73 -17.20 46.63
C VAL A 12 -8.48 -16.49 46.11
N ALA A 13 -7.70 -15.82 46.97
CA ALA A 13 -6.45 -15.18 46.58
C ALA A 13 -5.42 -16.19 46.06
N VAL A 14 -5.31 -17.36 46.68
CA VAL A 14 -4.41 -18.43 46.22
C VAL A 14 -4.86 -19.00 44.88
N VAL A 15 -6.16 -19.24 44.70
CA VAL A 15 -6.71 -19.75 43.42
C VAL A 15 -6.45 -18.77 42.27
N LEU A 16 -6.65 -17.46 42.49
CA LEU A 16 -6.36 -16.44 41.48
C LEU A 16 -4.86 -16.33 41.17
N ALA A 17 -3.98 -16.57 42.15
CA ALA A 17 -2.53 -16.55 41.94
C ALA A 17 -2.01 -17.74 41.12
N VAL A 18 -2.75 -18.86 41.09
CA VAL A 18 -2.36 -20.07 40.32
C VAL A 18 -3.14 -20.24 39.01
N ALA A 19 -4.20 -19.46 38.79
CA ALA A 19 -5.06 -19.56 37.61
C ALA A 19 -4.40 -19.11 36.29
N CYS A 20 -3.29 -18.36 36.35
CA CYS A 20 -2.54 -17.97 35.15
C CYS A 20 -1.44 -18.99 34.83
N ARG A 21 -1.81 -20.20 34.42
CA ARG A 21 -0.88 -21.15 33.77
C ARG A 21 -1.59 -22.06 32.78
N ASP A 22 -2.28 -21.46 31.82
CA ASP A 22 -2.69 -22.17 30.61
C ASP A 22 -1.97 -21.52 29.43
N GLY A 23 -0.94 -22.21 28.94
CA GLY A 23 -0.36 -21.92 27.65
C GLY A 23 -1.44 -22.15 26.60
N ILE A 24 -1.87 -21.06 25.95
CA ILE A 24 -2.43 -21.18 24.61
C ILE A 24 -1.40 -21.99 23.82
N ASP A 25 -1.83 -23.04 23.11
CA ASP A 25 -0.93 -23.84 22.26
C ASP A 25 0.01 -22.89 21.52
N ASP A 26 1.31 -23.18 21.58
CA ASP A 26 2.30 -22.38 20.86
C ASP A 26 1.88 -22.37 19.39
N ILE A 27 1.38 -21.21 18.93
CA ILE A 27 1.18 -20.97 17.51
C ILE A 27 2.60 -20.93 16.94
N THR A 28 3.01 -22.05 16.34
CA THR A 28 4.26 -22.07 15.59
C THR A 28 4.07 -21.17 14.39
N PRO A 29 4.85 -20.07 14.25
CA PRO A 29 4.74 -19.22 13.09
C PRO A 29 5.14 -20.03 11.86
N VAL A 30 4.18 -20.21 10.95
CA VAL A 30 4.46 -20.77 9.63
C VAL A 30 4.95 -19.62 8.78
N ALA A 31 6.15 -19.76 8.21
CA ALA A 31 6.67 -18.77 7.28
C ALA A 31 5.75 -18.72 6.04
N PRO A 32 5.45 -17.53 5.52
CA PRO A 32 4.75 -17.42 4.24
C PRO A 32 5.58 -18.10 3.15
N GLU A 33 4.88 -18.71 2.20
CA GLU A 33 5.53 -19.28 1.02
C GLU A 33 6.25 -18.17 0.22
N PRO A 34 7.29 -18.52 -0.56
CA PRO A 34 7.96 -17.56 -1.44
C PRO A 34 6.97 -16.96 -2.45
N ASP A 35 7.13 -15.67 -2.72
CA ASP A 35 6.41 -15.00 -3.80
C ASP A 35 7.08 -15.29 -5.14
N GLU A 36 6.39 -16.03 -6.00
CA GLU A 36 6.87 -16.46 -7.31
C GLU A 36 6.07 -15.86 -8.48
N SER A 37 4.91 -15.27 -8.19
CA SER A 37 4.00 -14.72 -9.19
C SER A 37 4.41 -13.28 -9.50
N ALA A 38 4.32 -12.88 -10.77
CA ALA A 38 4.49 -11.47 -11.13
C ALA A 38 3.15 -10.74 -11.03
N PRO A 39 3.13 -9.45 -10.65
CA PRO A 39 1.92 -8.66 -10.66
C PRO A 39 1.31 -8.55 -12.06
N GLU A 40 -0.01 -8.62 -12.15
CA GLU A 40 -0.76 -8.40 -13.38
C GLU A 40 -1.22 -6.94 -13.49
N VAL A 41 -1.08 -6.35 -14.67
CA VAL A 41 -1.49 -4.95 -14.94
C VAL A 41 -2.49 -4.91 -16.09
N THR A 42 -3.63 -4.27 -15.85
CA THR A 42 -4.66 -4.02 -16.86
C THR A 42 -4.89 -2.52 -17.01
N ILE A 43 -4.62 -1.99 -18.20
CA ILE A 43 -4.98 -0.61 -18.57
C ILE A 43 -6.38 -0.65 -19.18
N THR A 44 -7.32 0.06 -18.56
CA THR A 44 -8.71 0.16 -19.04
C THR A 44 -8.95 1.40 -19.89
N TYR A 45 -8.10 2.43 -19.73
CA TYR A 45 -8.12 3.65 -20.53
C TYR A 45 -6.76 4.36 -20.48
N PRO A 46 -6.28 4.97 -21.59
CA PRO A 46 -6.87 4.94 -22.95
C PRO A 46 -6.77 3.56 -23.59
N LYS A 47 -7.69 3.24 -24.49
CA LYS A 47 -7.60 2.07 -25.38
C LYS A 47 -6.78 2.42 -26.60
N ASP A 48 -6.20 1.40 -27.23
CA ASP A 48 -5.47 1.60 -28.48
C ASP A 48 -6.39 2.25 -29.53
N GLY A 49 -5.89 3.34 -30.13
CA GLY A 49 -6.64 4.15 -31.09
C GLY A 49 -7.58 5.21 -30.50
N ASP A 50 -7.65 5.38 -29.17
CA ASP A 50 -8.42 6.47 -28.57
C ASP A 50 -7.80 7.84 -28.93
N LEU A 51 -8.65 8.76 -29.36
CA LEU A 51 -8.24 10.12 -29.68
C LEU A 51 -8.10 10.94 -28.39
N VAL A 52 -6.87 11.27 -28.04
CA VAL A 52 -6.58 12.24 -26.99
C VAL A 52 -6.74 13.65 -27.56
N GLN A 53 -7.51 14.50 -26.88
CA GLN A 53 -7.83 15.84 -27.35
C GLN A 53 -6.60 16.74 -27.23
N ASP A 54 -5.96 17.06 -28.35
CA ASP A 54 -4.71 17.84 -28.45
C ASP A 54 -4.94 19.37 -28.54
N SER A 55 -6.17 19.83 -28.29
CA SER A 55 -6.52 21.25 -28.50
C SER A 55 -6.04 22.19 -27.39
N LEU A 56 -5.28 21.70 -26.42
CA LEU A 56 -4.76 22.46 -25.28
C LEU A 56 -3.24 22.33 -25.24
N GLU A 57 -2.55 23.43 -24.97
CA GLU A 57 -1.09 23.45 -24.73
C GLU A 57 -0.68 22.52 -23.57
N VAL A 58 -1.62 22.23 -22.67
CA VAL A 58 -1.55 21.19 -21.64
C VAL A 58 -2.89 20.45 -21.62
N SER A 59 -2.92 19.21 -22.09
CA SER A 59 -4.14 18.38 -22.09
C SER A 59 -4.08 17.34 -20.96
N PRO A 60 -5.01 17.37 -19.98
CA PRO A 60 -5.07 16.36 -18.94
C PRO A 60 -5.57 15.05 -19.54
N VAL A 61 -4.67 14.08 -19.70
CA VAL A 61 -5.04 12.72 -20.13
C VAL A 61 -5.42 11.90 -18.90
N GLU A 62 -6.68 11.46 -18.84
CA GLU A 62 -7.10 10.50 -17.83
C GLU A 62 -6.46 9.14 -18.16
N ILE A 63 -5.88 8.46 -17.17
CA ILE A 63 -5.32 7.11 -17.34
C ILE A 63 -5.95 6.24 -16.25
N LYS A 64 -6.56 5.13 -16.67
CA LYS A 64 -7.23 4.17 -15.80
C LYS A 64 -6.54 2.84 -15.90
N PHE A 65 -6.05 2.36 -14.78
CA PHE A 65 -5.39 1.06 -14.71
C PHE A 65 -5.60 0.40 -13.36
N THR A 66 -5.46 -0.92 -13.39
CA THR A 66 -5.50 -1.79 -12.22
C THR A 66 -4.23 -2.64 -12.22
N ALA A 67 -3.54 -2.67 -11.08
CA ALA A 67 -2.50 -3.64 -10.80
C ALA A 67 -2.99 -4.61 -9.73
N THR A 68 -2.77 -5.91 -9.92
CA THR A 68 -3.19 -6.98 -9.00
C THR A 68 -2.07 -7.97 -8.76
N ASP A 69 -1.96 -8.43 -7.52
CA ASP A 69 -0.98 -9.43 -7.10
C ASP A 69 -1.61 -10.40 -6.09
N ASP A 70 -1.09 -11.63 -6.02
CA ASP A 70 -1.58 -12.66 -5.09
C ASP A 70 -1.00 -12.51 -3.68
N ILE A 71 0.16 -11.86 -3.53
CA ILE A 71 0.85 -11.64 -2.26
C ILE A 71 0.95 -10.15 -1.94
N GLU A 72 1.73 -9.36 -2.68
CA GLU A 72 1.99 -7.95 -2.40
C GLU A 72 2.52 -7.15 -3.59
N ILE A 73 1.90 -5.99 -3.85
CA ILE A 73 2.40 -4.96 -4.75
C ILE A 73 3.37 -4.06 -3.98
N LYS A 74 4.64 -4.11 -4.35
CA LYS A 74 5.67 -3.25 -3.76
C LYS A 74 5.66 -1.82 -4.30
N GLU A 75 5.59 -1.68 -5.62
CA GLU A 75 5.59 -0.39 -6.29
C GLU A 75 4.86 -0.44 -7.62
N VAL A 76 4.29 0.69 -8.00
CA VAL A 76 3.71 0.90 -9.32
C VAL A 76 4.35 2.12 -9.93
N VAL A 77 4.99 1.93 -11.08
CA VAL A 77 5.63 2.98 -11.86
C VAL A 77 4.85 3.17 -13.15
N VAL A 78 4.49 4.41 -13.44
CA VAL A 78 3.82 4.79 -14.67
C VAL A 78 4.81 5.61 -15.50
N SER A 79 5.04 5.17 -16.73
CA SER A 79 5.98 5.78 -17.65
C SER A 79 5.33 6.10 -19.00
N LEU A 80 5.70 7.23 -19.59
CA LEU A 80 5.33 7.62 -20.94
C LEU A 80 6.62 7.88 -21.73
N ASP A 81 6.78 7.21 -22.88
CA ASP A 81 8.00 7.29 -23.72
C ASP A 81 9.32 7.04 -22.96
N GLY A 82 9.27 6.19 -21.95
CA GLY A 82 10.41 5.86 -21.09
C GLY A 82 10.70 6.89 -19.98
N GLN A 83 9.93 7.98 -19.89
CA GLN A 83 9.99 8.92 -18.79
C GLN A 83 8.97 8.54 -17.70
N GLU A 84 9.44 8.45 -16.46
CA GLU A 84 8.57 8.24 -15.29
C GLU A 84 7.70 9.48 -15.06
N ILE A 85 6.38 9.28 -15.02
CA ILE A 85 5.35 10.31 -14.83
C ILE A 85 4.58 10.12 -13.52
N GLY A 86 4.77 8.99 -12.84
CA GLY A 86 4.17 8.73 -11.55
C GLY A 86 4.73 7.47 -10.90
N LYS A 87 4.87 7.52 -9.57
CA LYS A 87 5.29 6.40 -8.75
C LYS A 87 4.40 6.29 -7.52
N PHE A 88 3.95 5.08 -7.22
CA PHE A 88 3.12 4.76 -6.07
C PHE A 88 3.77 3.64 -5.27
N THR A 89 3.93 3.89 -3.97
CA THR A 89 4.53 2.94 -3.01
C THR A 89 3.67 2.75 -1.77
N GLU A 90 2.57 3.51 -1.65
CA GLU A 90 1.65 3.46 -0.53
C GLU A 90 0.27 3.04 -1.05
N PHE A 91 -0.24 1.95 -0.50
CA PHE A 91 -1.46 1.32 -0.96
C PHE A 91 -2.44 1.14 0.19
N LYS A 92 -3.70 1.49 -0.05
CA LYS A 92 -4.79 1.16 0.88
C LYS A 92 -5.03 -0.35 0.90
N ASP A 93 -4.91 -0.98 -0.26
CA ASP A 93 -4.94 -2.42 -0.46
C ASP A 93 -3.65 -2.81 -1.19
N TYR A 94 -2.81 -3.60 -0.53
CA TYR A 94 -1.49 -4.00 -1.02
C TYR A 94 -1.57 -5.09 -2.09
N ARG A 95 -2.75 -5.63 -2.41
CA ARG A 95 -2.94 -6.63 -3.47
C ARG A 95 -3.66 -6.09 -4.69
N VAL A 96 -4.40 -5.01 -4.54
CA VAL A 96 -5.19 -4.42 -5.63
C VAL A 96 -5.01 -2.91 -5.62
N PHE A 97 -4.33 -2.40 -6.65
CA PHE A 97 -4.17 -0.97 -6.85
C PHE A 97 -4.99 -0.50 -8.05
N ILE A 98 -5.95 0.39 -7.81
CA ILE A 98 -6.81 0.99 -8.84
C ILE A 98 -6.55 2.49 -8.87
N LYS A 99 -6.18 3.02 -10.03
CA LYS A 99 -6.04 4.46 -10.26
C LYS A 99 -6.87 4.87 -11.47
N ILE A 100 -7.66 5.94 -11.31
CA ILE A 100 -8.61 6.42 -12.32
C ILE A 100 -8.10 7.68 -13.03
N SER A 101 -7.17 8.42 -12.44
CA SER A 101 -6.62 9.63 -13.05
C SER A 101 -5.18 9.87 -12.58
N ILE A 102 -4.28 10.02 -13.54
CA ILE A 102 -2.94 10.60 -13.35
C ILE A 102 -2.95 11.88 -14.15
N ASN A 103 -2.73 13.03 -13.50
CA ASN A 103 -2.67 14.28 -14.21
C ASN A 103 -1.27 14.41 -14.83
N LEU A 104 -1.20 14.28 -16.14
CA LEU A 104 0.04 14.47 -16.89
C LEU A 104 0.30 15.95 -17.07
N MET A 105 1.05 16.55 -16.14
CA MET A 105 1.63 17.86 -16.38
C MET A 105 2.92 17.66 -17.20
N TRP A 106 2.81 17.74 -18.52
CA TRP A 106 3.97 17.76 -19.43
C TRP A 106 4.88 18.96 -19.08
N PRO A 107 6.21 18.84 -19.07
CA PRO A 107 7.06 19.68 -18.23
C PRO A 107 7.15 21.13 -18.72
N TRP A 108 6.85 22.05 -17.80
CA TRP A 108 7.87 22.99 -17.37
C TRP A 108 8.05 22.80 -15.86
N ASP A 109 9.03 21.99 -15.51
CA ASP A 109 9.78 22.24 -14.28
C ASP A 109 10.37 23.67 -14.40
N LEU A 110 9.73 24.63 -13.74
CA LEU A 110 10.22 26.02 -13.67
C LEU A 110 11.34 26.19 -12.63
N THR A 111 11.93 25.12 -12.08
CA THR A 111 12.95 25.25 -11.03
C THR A 111 14.40 25.27 -11.53
N HIS A 112 14.67 25.29 -12.84
CA HIS A 112 16.04 25.43 -13.40
C HIS A 112 16.23 26.67 -14.29
N TRP A 113 15.89 27.86 -13.80
CA TRP A 113 16.21 29.15 -14.45
C TRP A 113 17.18 30.04 -13.66
N TRP A 114 18.09 29.45 -12.87
CA TRP A 114 19.12 30.22 -12.15
C TRP A 114 20.48 29.52 -12.12
N SER A 115 21.05 29.18 -13.28
CA SER A 115 22.48 28.87 -13.34
C SER A 115 23.08 29.07 -14.73
N LEU A 116 23.11 30.31 -15.21
CA LEU A 116 24.18 30.74 -16.11
C LEU A 116 24.73 32.11 -15.68
N PRO A 117 26.07 32.24 -15.56
CA PRO A 117 26.71 33.47 -15.11
C PRO A 117 26.64 34.53 -16.20
N GLN A 118 26.33 35.77 -15.80
CA GLN A 118 26.40 36.94 -16.66
C GLN A 118 27.88 37.17 -17.06
N ILE A 119 28.20 36.94 -18.33
CA ILE A 119 29.37 37.51 -19.01
C ILE A 119 28.88 38.09 -20.33
#